data_AF-A0A965YLD3-F1
#
_entry.id   AF-A0A965YLD3-F1
#
_cell.length_a   1.000
_cell.length_b   1.000
_cell.length_c   1.000
_cell.angle_alpha   90.00
_cell.angle_beta   90.00
_cell.angle_gamma   90.00
#
_symmetry.space_group_name_H-M   'P 1'
#
loop_
_entity.id
_entity.type
_entity.pdbx_description
1 polymer ?
#
loop_
_entity_poly.entity_id
_entity_poly.type
_entity_poly.pdbx_seq_one_letter_code
_entity_poly.pdbx_strand_id
1 'polypeptide(L)'
;MGYVDVTQVRNIIGVTDTDVISDTVIEQAIEFAEDELDRLTFTTYLPNEDNGSVTSATATTLVDSSKSWTSDQWIGYAVYIYSGTGKGQIREITDNDDTSLTVGTWTTNPDSTSK
;
A
#
# COMPACT_ATOMS: atom_id res chain seq x y z
N MET A 1 -3.31 2.39 -16.16
CA MET A 1 -2.97 2.94 -17.49
C MET A 1 -1.48 3.19 -17.39
N GLY A 2 -0.68 2.31 -18.00
CA GLY A 2 0.76 2.27 -17.78
C GLY A 2 1.47 3.54 -18.25
N TYR A 3 2.60 3.84 -17.64
CA TYR A 3 3.51 4.93 -17.98
C TYR A 3 4.17 4.71 -19.35
N VAL A 4 4.33 3.45 -19.77
CA VAL A 4 4.93 3.07 -21.06
C VAL A 4 4.27 1.81 -21.61
N ASP A 5 4.25 1.63 -22.93
CA ASP A 5 3.77 0.40 -23.59
C ASP A 5 4.91 -0.40 -24.24
N VAL A 6 4.63 -1.66 -24.61
CA VAL A 6 5.59 -2.58 -25.23
C VAL A 6 6.19 -2.01 -26.52
N THR A 7 5.40 -1.28 -27.32
CA THR A 7 5.86 -0.69 -28.58
C THR A 7 6.90 0.40 -28.31
N GLN A 8 6.64 1.25 -27.32
CA GLN A 8 7.57 2.29 -26.89
C GLN A 8 8.88 1.69 -26.38
N VAL A 9 8.82 0.62 -25.56
CA VAL A 9 10.04 -0.06 -25.08
C VAL A 9 10.81 -0.69 -26.24
N ARG A 10 10.15 -1.37 -27.19
CA ARG A 10 10.80 -1.96 -28.37
C ARG A 10 11.54 -0.94 -29.21
N ASN A 11 10.94 0.23 -29.40
CA ASN A 11 11.58 1.33 -30.14
C ASN A 11 12.83 1.86 -29.42
N ILE A 12 12.85 1.85 -28.09
CA ILE A 12 13.99 2.32 -27.28
C ILE A 12 15.13 1.30 -27.27
N ILE A 13 14.83 0.02 -27.02
CA ILE A 13 15.85 -1.02 -26.91
C ILE A 13 16.41 -1.46 -28.27
N GLY A 14 15.74 -1.08 -29.38
CA GLY A 14 16.15 -1.45 -30.74
C GLY A 14 15.97 -2.93 -31.07
N VAL A 15 15.18 -3.66 -30.27
CA VAL A 15 14.88 -5.09 -30.45
C VAL A 15 13.43 -5.24 -30.90
N THR A 16 13.25 -5.45 -32.19
CA THR A 16 11.93 -5.63 -32.81
C THR A 16 11.54 -7.11 -32.97
N ASP A 17 12.49 -8.03 -32.79
CA ASP A 17 12.26 -9.46 -32.88
C ASP A 17 11.57 -9.98 -31.61
N THR A 18 10.38 -10.55 -31.79
CA THR A 18 9.55 -11.11 -30.71
C THR A 18 10.04 -12.48 -30.25
N ASP A 19 10.85 -13.17 -31.05
CA ASP A 19 11.39 -14.49 -30.74
C ASP A 19 12.62 -14.40 -29.81
N VAL A 20 13.31 -13.26 -29.83
CA VAL A 20 14.46 -12.97 -28.94
C VAL A 20 14.00 -12.52 -27.56
N ILE A 21 13.01 -11.62 -27.51
CA ILE A 21 12.36 -11.16 -26.28
C ILE A 21 10.87 -11.07 -26.58
N SER A 22 10.05 -11.87 -25.88
CA SER A 22 8.61 -11.86 -26.07
C SER A 22 7.97 -10.60 -25.48
N ASP A 23 6.80 -10.21 -26.01
CA ASP A 23 6.04 -9.08 -25.47
C ASP A 23 5.69 -9.29 -23.99
N THR A 24 5.42 -10.53 -23.56
CA THR A 24 5.17 -10.86 -22.15
C THR A 24 6.33 -10.52 -21.23
N VAL A 25 7.57 -10.73 -21.67
CA VAL A 25 8.76 -10.36 -20.87
C VAL A 25 8.86 -8.84 -20.75
N ILE A 26 8.54 -8.12 -21.82
CA ILE A 26 8.53 -6.66 -21.81
C ILE A 26 7.40 -6.14 -20.91
N GLU A 27 6.20 -6.73 -20.99
CA GLU A 27 5.07 -6.39 -20.11
C GLU A 27 5.41 -6.56 -18.63
N GLN A 28 6.04 -7.68 -18.25
CA GLN A 28 6.48 -7.92 -16.88
C GLN A 28 7.55 -6.92 -16.42
N ALA A 29 8.49 -6.57 -17.31
CA ALA A 29 9.53 -5.59 -17.00
C ALA A 29 8.94 -4.18 -16.85
N ILE A 30 7.94 -3.84 -17.67
CA ILE A 30 7.17 -2.59 -17.54
C ILE A 30 6.48 -2.60 -16.19
N GLU A 31 5.68 -3.61 -15.86
CA GLU A 31 4.96 -3.68 -14.58
C GLU A 31 5.88 -3.50 -13.37
N PHE A 32 7.03 -4.17 -13.35
CA PHE A 32 8.02 -4.01 -12.27
C PHE A 32 8.56 -2.58 -12.17
N ALA A 33 8.91 -1.97 -13.31
CA ALA A 33 9.45 -0.62 -13.35
C ALA A 33 8.39 0.43 -12.97
N GLU A 34 7.13 0.22 -13.37
CA GLU A 34 6.01 1.09 -13.02
C GLU A 34 5.72 1.04 -11.52
N ASP A 35 5.73 -0.15 -10.90
CA ASP A 35 5.58 -0.31 -9.44
C ASP A 35 6.73 0.38 -8.68
N GLU A 36 7.97 0.22 -9.14
CA GLU A 36 9.11 0.89 -8.52
C GLU A 36 9.04 2.42 -8.68
N LEU A 37 8.63 2.91 -9.85
CA LEU A 37 8.42 4.33 -10.08
C LEU A 37 7.34 4.86 -9.14
N ASP A 38 6.19 4.19 -9.07
CA ASP A 38 5.09 4.57 -8.19
C ASP A 38 5.50 4.59 -6.72
N ARG A 39 6.34 3.66 -6.29
CA ARG A 39 6.92 3.63 -4.94
C ARG A 39 7.85 4.81 -4.68
N LEU A 40 8.58 5.29 -5.68
CA LEU A 40 9.52 6.41 -5.55
C LEU A 40 8.83 7.77 -5.63
N THR A 41 7.83 7.90 -6.51
CA THR A 41 7.16 9.18 -6.79
C THR A 41 5.87 9.36 -6.01
N PHE A 42 5.39 8.32 -5.32
CA PHE A 42 4.14 8.32 -4.55
C PHE A 42 2.93 8.77 -5.39
N THR A 43 2.98 8.53 -6.69
CA THR A 43 2.04 9.02 -7.70
C THR A 43 0.74 8.21 -7.74
N THR A 44 0.82 6.93 -7.40
CA THR A 44 -0.32 5.99 -7.45
C THR A 44 -0.63 5.36 -6.09
N TYR A 45 0.40 5.04 -5.30
CA TYR A 45 0.25 4.45 -3.97
C TYR A 45 0.95 5.33 -2.94
N LEU A 46 0.23 5.70 -1.88
CA LEU A 46 0.91 6.17 -0.68
C LEU A 46 1.82 5.04 -0.20
N PRO A 47 3.09 5.33 0.14
CA PRO A 47 4.01 4.30 0.58
C PRO A 47 3.47 3.62 1.85
N ASN A 48 3.46 2.30 1.85
CA ASN A 48 3.17 1.53 3.05
C ASN A 48 4.38 1.64 3.99
N GLU A 49 4.30 2.55 4.96
CA GLU A 49 5.36 2.75 5.96
C GLU A 49 5.44 1.59 6.98
N ASP A 50 4.30 0.94 7.27
CA ASP A 50 4.22 -0.22 8.15
C ASP A 50 3.00 -1.11 7.79
N ASN A 51 3.00 -2.37 8.23
CA ASN A 51 1.87 -3.30 8.16
C ASN A 51 1.74 -4.11 9.46
N GLY A 52 0.54 -4.57 9.81
CA GLY A 52 0.33 -5.20 11.12
C GLY A 52 -0.88 -6.12 11.19
N SER A 53 -1.20 -6.54 12.41
CA SER A 53 -2.39 -7.28 12.73
C SER A 53 -3.11 -6.60 13.87
N VAL A 54 -4.38 -6.27 13.64
CA VAL A 54 -5.21 -5.77 14.73
C VAL A 54 -5.29 -6.84 15.83
N THR A 55 -5.11 -6.40 17.07
CA THR A 55 -5.29 -7.20 18.29
C THR A 55 -6.64 -6.87 18.93
N SER A 56 -7.00 -5.59 18.94
CA SER A 56 -8.31 -5.10 19.37
C SER A 56 -8.61 -3.74 18.72
N ALA A 57 -9.88 -3.34 18.71
CA ALA A 57 -10.29 -2.03 18.21
C ALA A 57 -11.56 -1.54 18.91
N THR A 58 -11.73 -0.21 18.94
CA THR A 58 -12.98 0.44 19.32
C THR A 58 -13.61 1.12 18.10
N ALA A 59 -14.61 1.97 18.29
CA ALA A 59 -15.18 2.76 17.20
C ALA A 59 -14.18 3.76 16.61
N THR A 60 -13.18 4.22 17.38
CA THR A 60 -12.23 5.29 16.98
C THR A 60 -10.77 4.92 17.24
N THR A 61 -10.48 3.68 17.65
CA THR A 61 -9.11 3.23 17.89
C THR A 61 -8.85 1.86 17.28
N LEU A 62 -7.60 1.61 16.94
CA LEU A 62 -7.06 0.32 16.48
C LEU A 62 -5.80 0.04 17.28
N VAL A 63 -5.67 -1.17 17.82
CA VAL A 63 -4.51 -1.59 18.62
C VAL A 63 -3.85 -2.78 17.94
N ASP A 64 -2.54 -2.71 17.77
CA ASP A 64 -1.67 -3.85 17.43
C ASP A 64 -0.62 -3.99 18.54
N SER A 65 -0.83 -4.94 19.46
CA SER A 65 0.04 -5.12 20.63
C SER A 65 1.42 -5.68 20.27
N SER A 66 1.66 -6.06 19.01
CA SER A 66 2.98 -6.49 18.53
C SER A 66 3.89 -5.33 18.13
N LYS A 67 3.34 -4.10 18.10
CA LYS A 67 4.05 -2.90 17.67
C LYS A 67 4.83 -2.24 18.80
N SER A 68 5.76 -1.40 18.39
CA SER A 68 6.58 -0.57 19.26
C SER A 68 6.87 0.73 18.52
N TRP A 69 5.78 1.42 18.19
CA TRP A 69 5.80 2.68 17.47
C TRP A 69 6.38 3.81 18.34
N THR A 70 6.94 4.81 17.69
CA THR A 70 7.24 6.08 18.37
C THR A 70 5.94 6.87 18.48
N SER A 71 5.68 7.47 19.64
CA SER A 71 4.52 8.37 19.82
C SER A 71 4.49 9.45 18.75
N ASP A 72 3.28 9.76 18.26
CA ASP A 72 2.98 10.79 17.26
C ASP A 72 3.59 10.57 15.86
N GLN A 73 4.36 9.50 15.62
CA GLN A 73 5.06 9.32 14.34
C GLN A 73 4.13 9.11 13.12
N TRP A 74 2.89 8.67 13.37
CA TRP A 74 1.91 8.36 12.32
C TRP A 74 0.82 9.42 12.19
N ILE A 75 0.89 10.52 12.93
CA ILE A 75 -0.10 11.60 12.81
C ILE A 75 -0.08 12.18 11.39
N GLY A 76 -1.27 12.28 10.77
CA GLY A 76 -1.44 12.75 9.39
C GLY A 76 -1.22 11.68 8.32
N TYR A 77 -0.79 10.47 8.69
CA TYR A 77 -0.80 9.31 7.81
C TYR A 77 -2.18 8.66 7.79
N ALA A 78 -2.36 7.66 6.93
CA ALA A 78 -3.60 6.89 6.83
C ALA A 78 -3.36 5.41 7.16
N VAL A 79 -4.31 4.82 7.88
CA VAL A 79 -4.41 3.36 8.06
C VAL A 79 -5.42 2.79 7.07
N TYR A 80 -5.07 1.69 6.41
CA TYR A 80 -5.92 0.96 5.47
C TYR A 80 -6.09 -0.49 5.92
N ILE A 81 -7.35 -0.94 6.02
CA ILE A 81 -7.67 -2.35 6.28
C ILE A 81 -7.78 -3.08 4.94
N TYR A 82 -6.78 -3.88 4.59
CA TYR A 82 -6.69 -4.58 3.30
C TYR A 82 -7.25 -6.01 3.36
N SER A 83 -7.41 -6.60 4.55
CA SER A 83 -8.08 -7.89 4.73
C SER A 83 -8.81 -8.01 6.07
N GLY A 84 -9.70 -9.01 6.19
CA GLY A 84 -10.47 -9.26 7.43
C GLY A 84 -11.69 -8.36 7.62
N THR A 85 -12.18 -8.29 8.86
CA THR A 85 -13.32 -7.45 9.23
C THR A 85 -13.01 -5.97 8.96
N GLY A 86 -13.94 -5.27 8.30
CA GLY A 86 -13.75 -3.85 7.97
C GLY A 86 -12.83 -3.57 6.77
N LYS A 87 -12.46 -4.59 5.98
CA LYS A 87 -11.72 -4.45 4.72
C LYS A 87 -12.29 -3.36 3.82
N GLY A 88 -11.39 -2.57 3.22
CA GLY A 88 -11.74 -1.48 2.31
C GLY A 88 -11.84 -0.11 3.00
N GLN A 89 -11.81 -0.07 4.34
CA GLN A 89 -11.84 1.19 5.07
C GLN A 89 -10.44 1.81 5.16
N ILE A 90 -10.37 3.10 4.88
CA ILE A 90 -9.21 3.96 5.10
C ILE A 90 -9.59 5.02 6.14
N ARG A 91 -8.69 5.32 7.07
CA ARG A 91 -8.84 6.42 8.02
C ARG A 91 -7.54 7.18 8.20
N GLU A 92 -7.64 8.50 8.29
CA GLU A 92 -6.54 9.35 8.75
C GLU A 92 -6.29 9.10 10.24
N ILE A 93 -5.02 9.04 10.61
CA ILE A 93 -4.53 8.86 11.96
C ILE A 93 -4.39 10.23 12.61
N THR A 94 -5.16 10.46 13.67
CA THR A 94 -5.17 11.74 14.41
C THR A 94 -4.25 11.73 15.62
N ASP A 95 -3.89 10.55 16.13
CA ASP A 95 -2.99 10.34 17.26
C ASP A 95 -2.47 8.90 17.23
N ASN A 96 -1.26 8.66 17.76
CA ASN A 96 -0.75 7.31 18.00
C ASN A 96 0.20 7.24 19.20
N ASP A 97 0.11 6.13 19.94
CA ASP A 97 1.12 5.75 20.92
C ASP A 97 1.97 4.59 20.40
N ASP A 98 2.53 3.79 21.31
CA ASP A 98 3.43 2.67 21.02
C ASP A 98 2.73 1.48 20.34
N THR A 99 1.42 1.33 20.52
CA THR A 99 0.66 0.17 20.01
C THR A 99 -0.72 0.50 19.47
N SER A 100 -1.17 1.74 19.57
CA SER A 100 -2.51 2.16 19.18
C SER A 100 -2.50 3.33 18.22
N LEU A 101 -3.50 3.32 17.33
CA LEU A 101 -3.84 4.40 16.44
C LEU A 101 -5.21 4.93 16.87
N THR A 102 -5.34 6.25 16.98
CA THR A 102 -6.63 6.94 17.07
C THR A 102 -7.00 7.50 15.70
N VAL A 103 -8.24 7.28 15.31
CA VAL A 103 -8.76 7.61 13.99
C VAL A 103 -10.21 8.10 14.07
N GLY A 104 -10.74 8.59 12.95
CA GLY A 104 -12.18 8.82 12.80
C GLY A 104 -13.01 7.53 12.91
N THR A 105 -14.31 7.66 13.20
CA THR A 105 -15.20 6.52 13.46
C THR A 105 -15.20 5.49 12.32
N TRP A 106 -15.03 4.22 12.67
CA TRP A 106 -15.17 3.11 11.73
C TRP A 106 -16.65 2.91 11.34
N THR A 107 -16.90 2.57 10.08
CA THR A 107 -18.23 2.12 9.64
C THR A 107 -18.49 0.70 10.15
N THR A 108 -17.46 -0.15 10.05
CA THR A 108 -17.41 -1.48 10.65
C THR A 108 -16.17 -1.56 11.52
N ASN A 109 -16.32 -1.78 12.83
CA ASN A 109 -15.18 -1.90 13.72
C ASN A 109 -14.26 -3.05 13.28
N PRO A 110 -12.95 -2.81 13.09
CA PRO A 110 -11.96 -3.87 12.88
C PRO A 110 -11.92 -4.84 14.06
N ASP A 111 -11.38 -6.03 13.83
CA ASP A 111 -11.17 -7.05 14.86
C ASP A 111 -9.84 -7.79 14.63
N SER A 112 -9.57 -8.86 15.38
CA SER A 112 -8.32 -9.62 15.28
C SER A 112 -8.05 -10.30 13.93
N THR A 113 -9.03 -10.30 13.02
CA THR A 113 -8.87 -10.81 11.65
C THR A 113 -8.40 -9.72 10.68
N SER A 114 -8.48 -8.45 11.08
CA SER A 114 -8.13 -7.30 10.25
C SER A 114 -6.62 -7.16 10.08
N LYS A 115 -6.18 -6.92 8.84
CA LYS A 115 -4.81 -6.55 8.47
C LYS A 115 -4.83 -5.26 7.68
#